data_AF-A0A9X1PHW3-F1
#
_entry.id   AF-A0A9X1PHW3-F1
#
_cell.length_a   1.000
_cell.length_b   1.000
_cell.length_c   1.000
_cell.angle_alpha   90.00
_cell.angle_beta   90.00
_cell.angle_gamma   90.00
#
_symmetry.space_group_name_H-M   'P 1'
#
loop_
_entity.id
_entity.type
_entity.pdbx_description
1 polymer ?
#
loop_
_entity_poly.entity_id
_entity_poly.type
_entity_poly.pdbx_seq_one_letter_code
_entity_poly.pdbx_strand_id
1 'polypeptide(L)'
;MNQTIQTILAILAALIPFIISALFNESILQGIAKLFSKIDLPRKTKLKGTWDVHFSINNNGQQVVFSEVVQIRESMGFVFGNNVPDLKNHPKLKAVQTKRPRRIKAIVIDNRYVTGTWYHPDGKTRYHGSFQLLLAVSGSEMAGIWTGYRESTNDIESGTWNWIRRS
;
A
#
# COMPACT_ATOMS: atom_id res chain seq x y z
N MET A 1 24.86 -58.67 9.32
CA MET A 1 24.36 -57.30 9.15
C MET A 1 24.68 -56.86 7.73
N ASN A 2 23.70 -56.36 6.98
CA ASN A 2 23.83 -56.15 5.53
C ASN A 2 24.82 -54.99 5.28
N GLN A 3 25.85 -55.18 4.46
CA GLN A 3 26.88 -54.16 4.21
C GLN A 3 26.27 -52.81 3.78
N THR A 4 25.20 -52.87 2.99
CA THR A 4 24.43 -51.69 2.53
C THR A 4 23.89 -50.84 3.68
N ILE A 5 23.43 -51.46 4.77
CA ILE A 5 22.89 -50.75 5.94
C ILE A 5 24.03 -50.02 6.68
N GLN A 6 25.20 -50.66 6.80
CA GLN A 6 26.37 -50.03 7.42
C GLN A 6 26.87 -48.84 6.61
N THR A 7 26.87 -48.93 5.27
CA THR A 7 27.29 -47.82 4.40
C THR A 7 26.35 -46.62 4.51
N ILE A 8 25.03 -46.85 4.53
CA ILE A 8 24.04 -45.78 4.70
C ILE A 8 24.17 -45.09 6.05
N LEU A 9 24.35 -45.86 7.13
CA LEU A 9 24.56 -45.31 8.47
C LEU A 9 25.84 -44.48 8.57
N ALA A 10 26.92 -44.91 7.93
CA ALA A 10 28.18 -44.15 7.89
C ALA A 10 28.02 -42.81 7.15
N ILE A 11 27.29 -42.79 6.03
CA ILE A 11 27.02 -41.56 5.26
C ILE A 11 26.16 -40.59 6.09
N LEU A 12 25.10 -41.09 6.75
CA LEU A 12 24.25 -40.26 7.61
C LEU A 12 25.02 -39.71 8.81
N ALA A 13 25.84 -40.53 9.47
CA ALA A 13 26.67 -40.11 10.59
C ALA A 13 27.67 -39.01 10.19
N ALA A 14 28.19 -39.05 8.97
CA ALA A 14 29.08 -38.01 8.44
C ALA A 14 28.36 -36.70 8.08
N LEU A 15 27.05 -36.75 7.76
CA LEU A 15 26.25 -35.57 7.40
C LEU A 15 25.74 -34.79 8.62
N ILE A 16 25.48 -35.47 9.74
CA ILE A 16 24.94 -34.84 10.97
C ILE A 16 25.79 -33.66 11.47
N PRO A 17 27.12 -33.74 11.58
CA PRO A 17 27.96 -32.61 12.02
C PRO A 17 27.86 -31.41 11.09
N PHE A 18 27.69 -31.64 9.79
CA PHE A 18 27.56 -30.57 8.79
C PHE A 18 26.23 -29.84 8.93
N ILE A 19 25.14 -30.57 9.18
CA ILE A 19 23.82 -30.00 9.46
C ILE A 19 23.83 -29.22 10.77
N ILE A 20 24.42 -29.79 11.84
CA ILE A 20 24.55 -29.12 13.14
C ILE A 20 25.39 -27.83 12.99
N SER A 21 26.55 -27.90 12.34
CA SER A 21 27.40 -26.72 12.11
C SER A 21 26.68 -25.64 11.28
N ALA A 22 25.88 -26.05 10.28
CA ALA A 22 25.06 -25.13 9.52
C ALA A 22 23.94 -24.48 10.36
N LEU A 23 23.34 -25.22 11.30
CA LEU A 23 22.31 -24.71 12.21
C LEU A 23 22.87 -23.77 13.29
N PHE A 24 24.14 -23.88 13.66
CA PHE A 24 24.78 -23.00 14.65
C PHE A 24 25.61 -21.86 14.03
N ASN A 25 25.72 -21.81 12.70
CA ASN A 25 26.38 -20.70 12.03
C ASN A 25 25.41 -19.51 11.91
N GLU A 26 25.69 -18.44 12.65
CA GLU A 26 24.88 -17.22 12.65
C GLU A 26 24.65 -16.65 11.24
N SER A 27 25.63 -16.77 10.33
CA SER A 27 25.48 -16.28 8.95
C SER A 27 24.46 -17.08 8.15
N ILE A 28 24.41 -18.40 8.36
CA ILE A 28 23.42 -19.29 7.73
C ILE A 28 22.04 -19.04 8.34
N LEU A 29 21.95 -18.92 9.66
CA LEU A 29 20.71 -18.57 10.35
C LEU A 29 20.16 -17.21 9.90
N GLN A 30 21.01 -16.19 9.73
CA GLN A 30 20.59 -14.89 9.20
C GLN A 30 20.14 -14.96 7.73
N GLY A 31 20.84 -15.72 6.89
CA GLY A 31 20.44 -15.97 5.50
C GLY A 31 19.10 -16.69 5.40
N ILE A 32 18.91 -17.72 6.23
CA ILE A 32 17.67 -18.48 6.36
C ILE A 32 16.55 -17.61 6.94
N ALA A 33 16.80 -16.79 7.96
CA ALA A 33 15.83 -15.85 8.52
C ALA A 33 15.41 -14.79 7.49
N LYS A 34 16.33 -14.32 6.64
CA LYS A 34 16.04 -13.41 5.52
C LYS A 34 15.27 -14.09 4.37
N LEU A 35 15.42 -15.40 4.21
CA LEU A 35 14.60 -16.22 3.32
C LEU A 35 13.20 -16.43 3.91
N PHE A 36 13.10 -16.73 5.20
CA PHE A 36 11.81 -16.95 5.88
C PHE A 36 11.02 -15.67 6.12
N SER A 37 11.68 -14.53 6.35
CA SER A 37 11.02 -13.21 6.38
C SER A 37 10.38 -12.83 5.04
N LYS A 38 10.81 -13.47 3.94
CA LYS A 38 10.15 -13.38 2.63
C LYS A 38 9.11 -14.50 2.39
N ILE A 39 9.09 -15.55 3.20
CA ILE A 39 8.15 -16.69 3.13
C ILE A 39 6.89 -16.45 3.96
N ASP A 40 6.85 -15.43 4.82
CA ASP A 40 5.58 -14.81 5.20
C ASP A 40 5.03 -14.11 3.96
N LEU A 41 4.53 -14.92 3.01
CA LEU A 41 3.93 -14.50 1.76
C LEU A 41 2.79 -13.59 2.17
N PRO A 42 2.96 -12.26 2.10
CA PRO A 42 1.94 -11.38 2.61
C PRO A 42 0.74 -11.68 1.74
N ARG A 43 -0.37 -12.13 2.34
CA ARG A 43 -1.63 -12.36 1.64
C ARG A 43 -1.81 -11.17 0.70
N LYS A 44 -1.77 -11.40 -0.62
CA LYS A 44 -1.83 -10.32 -1.62
C LYS A 44 -2.98 -9.40 -1.23
N THR A 45 -2.66 -8.23 -0.69
CA THR A 45 -3.69 -7.39 -0.10
C THR A 45 -4.49 -6.81 -1.25
N LYS A 46 -5.77 -7.17 -1.32
CA LYS A 46 -6.64 -6.75 -2.42
C LYS A 46 -7.09 -5.32 -2.13
N LEU A 47 -6.42 -4.32 -2.74
CA LEU A 47 -6.86 -2.94 -2.65
C LEU A 47 -8.06 -2.65 -3.56
N LYS A 48 -8.27 -3.48 -4.58
CA LYS A 48 -9.44 -3.40 -5.46
C LYS A 48 -10.74 -3.34 -4.64
N GLY A 49 -11.56 -2.34 -4.93
CA GLY A 49 -12.81 -2.10 -4.21
C GLY A 49 -13.15 -0.62 -4.16
N THR A 50 -14.24 -0.30 -3.46
CA THR A 50 -14.68 1.08 -3.23
C THR A 50 -14.22 1.51 -1.84
N TRP A 51 -13.69 2.72 -1.74
CA TRP A 51 -13.14 3.27 -0.52
C TRP A 51 -13.79 4.63 -0.25
N ASP A 52 -14.19 4.85 1.00
CA ASP A 52 -14.50 6.16 1.55
C ASP A 52 -13.18 6.81 1.98
N VAL A 53 -12.90 7.99 1.46
CA VAL A 53 -11.60 8.66 1.53
C VAL A 53 -11.77 10.03 2.17
N HIS A 54 -11.04 10.29 3.25
CA HIS A 54 -11.18 11.51 4.07
C HIS A 54 -9.83 12.19 4.28
N PHE A 55 -9.76 13.48 3.94
CA PHE A 55 -8.60 14.34 4.17
C PHE A 55 -9.04 15.79 4.33
N SER A 56 -8.20 16.65 4.87
CA SER A 56 -8.53 18.06 5.08
C SER A 56 -7.53 18.96 4.39
N ILE A 57 -7.98 19.93 3.61
CA ILE A 57 -7.14 20.93 2.91
C ILE A 57 -7.32 22.28 3.62
N ASN A 58 -6.27 23.10 3.67
CA ASN A 58 -6.39 24.48 4.12
C ASN A 58 -6.81 25.38 2.95
N ASN A 59 -7.95 26.05 3.06
CA ASN A 59 -8.43 26.98 2.05
C ASN A 59 -8.61 28.35 2.70
N ASN A 60 -7.64 29.25 2.46
CA ASN A 60 -7.63 30.61 3.02
C ASN A 60 -7.69 30.65 4.56
N GLY A 61 -6.91 29.80 5.23
CA GLY A 61 -6.86 29.72 6.70
C GLY A 61 -8.00 28.89 7.31
N GLN A 62 -8.94 28.40 6.51
CA GLN A 62 -10.00 27.50 6.97
C GLN A 62 -9.72 26.06 6.57
N GLN A 63 -9.77 25.16 7.54
CA GLN A 63 -9.65 23.73 7.28
C GLN A 63 -10.96 23.20 6.68
N VAL A 64 -10.88 22.71 5.44
CA VAL A 64 -12.02 22.12 4.72
C VAL A 64 -11.81 20.62 4.61
N VAL A 65 -12.74 19.85 5.17
CA VAL A 65 -12.73 18.39 5.08
C VAL A 65 -13.29 17.95 3.73
N PHE A 66 -12.50 17.18 2.98
CA PHE A 66 -12.89 16.50 1.77
C PHE A 66 -13.21 15.04 2.07
N SER A 67 -14.43 14.65 1.70
CA SER A 67 -14.87 13.26 1.65
C SER A 67 -15.03 12.85 0.19
N GLU A 68 -14.38 11.79 -0.23
CA GLU A 68 -14.51 11.21 -1.57
C GLU A 68 -14.84 9.72 -1.52
N VAL A 69 -15.55 9.23 -2.52
CA VAL A 69 -15.78 7.81 -2.73
C VAL A 69 -15.01 7.39 -3.97
N VAL A 70 -14.00 6.54 -3.78
CA VAL A 70 -13.04 6.17 -4.82
C VAL A 70 -13.12 4.69 -5.13
N GLN A 71 -13.36 4.35 -6.39
CA GLN A 71 -13.20 2.99 -6.90
C GLN A 71 -11.75 2.75 -7.27
N ILE A 72 -11.12 1.81 -6.58
CA ILE A 72 -9.76 1.35 -6.83
C ILE A 72 -9.75 0.16 -7.79
N ARG A 73 -8.83 0.19 -8.75
CA ARG A 73 -8.51 -0.86 -9.71
C ARG A 73 -7.00 -1.05 -9.77
N GLU A 74 -6.57 -2.30 -9.93
CA GLU A 74 -5.16 -2.67 -10.07
C GLU A 74 -4.88 -3.11 -11.51
N SER A 75 -3.79 -2.65 -12.09
CA SER A 75 -3.33 -3.08 -13.43
C SER A 75 -1.83 -2.89 -13.57
N MET A 76 -1.13 -3.92 -14.05
CA MET A 76 0.32 -3.89 -14.34
C MET A 76 1.18 -3.36 -13.17
N GLY A 77 0.88 -3.75 -11.93
CA GLY A 77 1.62 -3.30 -10.75
C GLY A 77 1.25 -1.89 -10.26
N PHE A 78 0.33 -1.21 -10.93
CA PHE A 78 -0.19 0.09 -10.51
C PHE A 78 -1.59 -0.02 -9.91
N VAL A 79 -1.88 0.94 -9.04
CA VAL A 79 -3.18 1.19 -8.43
C VAL A 79 -3.75 2.47 -9.02
N PHE A 80 -4.97 2.40 -9.56
CA PHE A 80 -5.69 3.55 -10.10
C PHE A 80 -6.98 3.76 -9.32
N GLY A 81 -7.27 5.01 -9.00
CA GLY A 81 -8.52 5.40 -8.33
C GLY A 81 -9.31 6.39 -9.16
N ASN A 82 -10.60 6.14 -9.31
CA ASN A 82 -11.56 7.06 -9.94
C ASN A 82 -12.66 7.39 -8.94
N ASN A 83 -13.13 8.63 -8.94
CA ASN A 83 -14.27 9.00 -8.12
C ASN A 83 -15.56 8.34 -8.65
N VAL A 84 -16.41 7.88 -7.74
CA VAL A 84 -17.74 7.31 -8.03
C VAL A 84 -18.80 8.29 -7.55
N PRO A 85 -19.88 8.53 -8.33
CA PRO A 85 -21.01 9.33 -7.85
C PRO A 85 -21.57 8.79 -6.54
N ASP A 86 -21.69 9.65 -5.54
CA ASP A 86 -22.11 9.29 -4.19
C ASP A 86 -22.55 10.55 -3.42
N LEU A 87 -23.49 10.39 -2.50
CA LEU A 87 -24.03 11.48 -1.67
C LEU A 87 -23.01 12.01 -0.66
N LYS A 88 -22.09 11.16 -0.18
CA LYS A 88 -21.01 11.52 0.76
C LYS A 88 -19.90 12.37 0.13
N ASN A 89 -19.83 12.40 -1.20
CA ASN A 89 -18.80 13.18 -1.88
C ASN A 89 -18.94 14.68 -1.58
N HIS A 90 -17.80 15.32 -1.35
CA HIS A 90 -17.72 16.76 -1.17
C HIS A 90 -18.38 17.52 -2.35
N PRO A 91 -19.11 18.62 -2.12
CA PRO A 91 -19.85 19.33 -3.19
C PRO A 91 -19.02 19.70 -4.42
N LYS A 92 -17.74 20.07 -4.24
CA LYS A 92 -16.82 20.37 -5.36
C LYS A 92 -16.58 19.17 -6.29
N LEU A 93 -16.73 17.93 -5.80
CA LEU A 93 -16.63 16.72 -6.63
C LEU A 93 -17.90 16.51 -7.47
N LYS A 94 -19.08 16.87 -6.95
CA LYS A 94 -20.36 16.70 -7.66
C LYS A 94 -20.36 17.39 -9.03
N ALA A 95 -19.67 18.53 -9.13
CA ALA A 95 -19.52 19.27 -10.39
C ALA A 95 -18.74 18.51 -11.49
N VAL A 96 -17.90 17.54 -11.11
CA VAL A 96 -17.05 16.78 -12.06
C VAL A 96 -17.30 15.27 -12.05
N GLN A 97 -18.23 14.79 -11.22
CA GLN A 97 -18.51 13.37 -11.02
C GLN A 97 -18.90 12.63 -12.31
N THR A 98 -19.65 13.28 -13.20
CA THR A 98 -20.11 12.68 -14.47
C THR A 98 -18.95 12.29 -15.39
N LYS A 99 -17.79 12.95 -15.25
CA LYS A 99 -16.58 12.66 -16.03
C LYS A 99 -15.71 11.55 -15.43
N ARG A 100 -16.04 11.05 -14.22
CA ARG A 100 -15.28 10.03 -13.48
C ARG A 100 -13.76 10.29 -13.47
N PRO A 101 -13.32 11.50 -13.09
CA PRO A 101 -11.91 11.87 -13.20
C PRO A 101 -11.03 10.91 -12.43
N ARG A 102 -9.84 10.63 -12.98
CA ARG A 102 -8.80 9.90 -12.25
C ARG A 102 -8.39 10.74 -11.05
N ARG A 103 -8.43 10.14 -9.87
CA ARG A 103 -8.09 10.75 -8.58
C ARG A 103 -6.74 10.28 -8.09
N ILE A 104 -6.39 9.02 -8.37
CA ILE A 104 -5.23 8.33 -7.81
C ILE A 104 -4.46 7.58 -8.89
N LYS A 105 -3.14 7.65 -8.83
CA LYS A 105 -2.20 6.73 -9.48
C LYS A 105 -1.11 6.37 -8.47
N ALA A 106 -0.98 5.10 -8.11
CA ALA A 106 -0.11 4.65 -7.02
C ALA A 106 0.53 3.30 -7.30
N ILE A 107 1.44 2.90 -6.42
CA ILE A 107 2.06 1.58 -6.34
C ILE A 107 1.91 1.04 -4.92
N VAL A 108 1.99 -0.28 -4.77
CA VAL A 108 2.03 -0.96 -3.47
C VAL A 108 3.45 -1.42 -3.20
N ILE A 109 3.99 -1.04 -2.06
CA ILE A 109 5.33 -1.41 -1.60
C ILE A 109 5.17 -2.37 -0.42
N ASP A 110 5.85 -3.51 -0.48
CA ASP A 110 5.90 -4.55 0.56
C ASP A 110 4.52 -5.02 1.03
N ASN A 111 3.50 -5.00 0.15
CA ASN A 111 2.09 -5.32 0.46
C ASN A 111 1.49 -4.54 1.64
N ARG A 112 2.13 -3.43 2.03
CA ARG A 112 1.86 -2.71 3.28
C ARG A 112 1.72 -1.20 3.08
N TYR A 113 2.48 -0.63 2.15
CA TYR A 113 2.45 0.81 1.88
C TYR A 113 1.84 1.09 0.53
N VAL A 114 0.96 2.07 0.44
CA VAL A 114 0.40 2.57 -0.82
C VAL A 114 0.89 4.00 -1.00
N THR A 115 1.63 4.26 -2.07
CA THR A 115 2.18 5.59 -2.34
C THR A 115 2.00 5.97 -3.80
N GLY A 116 1.81 7.26 -4.07
CA GLY A 116 1.60 7.73 -5.42
C GLY A 116 1.18 9.18 -5.48
N THR A 117 0.53 9.51 -6.59
CA THR A 117 0.02 10.84 -6.89
C THR A 117 -1.49 10.87 -6.77
N TRP A 118 -1.99 11.96 -6.18
CA TRP A 118 -3.39 12.31 -6.20
C TRP A 118 -3.60 13.60 -6.99
N TYR A 119 -4.76 13.72 -7.62
CA TYR A 119 -5.12 14.87 -8.44
C TYR A 119 -6.29 15.57 -7.77
N HIS A 120 -6.39 16.90 -7.76
CA HIS A 120 -7.59 17.61 -7.27
C HIS A 120 -8.72 17.55 -8.32
N PRO A 121 -10.02 17.59 -7.95
CA PRO A 121 -11.09 17.44 -8.94
C PRO A 121 -11.24 18.65 -9.86
N ASP A 122 -10.82 19.81 -9.37
CA ASP A 122 -10.75 21.01 -10.17
C ASP A 122 -9.48 20.99 -11.03
N GLY A 123 -9.65 20.77 -12.34
CA GLY A 123 -8.55 20.82 -13.29
C GLY A 123 -8.00 22.23 -13.52
N LYS A 124 -8.67 23.29 -13.03
CA LYS A 124 -8.22 24.67 -13.20
C LYS A 124 -7.11 25.05 -12.23
N THR A 125 -7.13 24.54 -11.01
CA THR A 125 -6.18 24.92 -9.97
C THR A 125 -4.81 24.27 -10.12
N ARG A 126 -4.65 23.33 -11.09
CA ARG A 126 -3.48 22.45 -11.25
C ARG A 126 -3.01 21.83 -9.93
N TYR A 127 -3.95 21.65 -9.00
CA TYR A 127 -3.65 21.18 -7.67
C TYR A 127 -3.54 19.66 -7.71
N HIS A 128 -2.40 19.15 -7.28
CA HIS A 128 -2.11 17.72 -7.23
C HIS A 128 -1.15 17.47 -6.07
N GLY A 129 -0.88 16.21 -5.75
CA GLY A 129 0.01 15.92 -4.65
C GLY A 129 0.50 14.50 -4.60
N SER A 130 1.35 14.22 -3.64
CA SER A 130 1.84 12.89 -3.31
C SER A 130 1.19 12.39 -2.02
N PHE A 131 1.29 11.08 -1.79
CA PHE A 131 0.84 10.48 -0.54
C PHE A 131 1.57 9.20 -0.19
N GLN A 132 1.48 8.83 1.08
CA GLN A 132 1.89 7.54 1.59
C GLN A 132 0.89 7.08 2.65
N LEU A 133 0.30 5.90 2.43
CA LEU A 133 -0.66 5.27 3.32
C LEU A 133 -0.13 3.93 3.81
N LEU A 134 -0.42 3.61 5.06
CA LEU A 134 -0.19 2.32 5.67
C LEU A 134 -1.49 1.51 5.65
N LEU A 135 -1.45 0.32 5.08
CA LEU A 135 -2.56 -0.61 5.01
C LEU A 135 -2.66 -1.41 6.31
N ALA A 136 -3.84 -1.36 6.94
CA ALA A 136 -4.13 -2.14 8.12
C ALA A 136 -4.11 -3.64 7.81
N VAL A 137 -3.76 -4.47 8.81
CA VAL A 137 -3.69 -5.94 8.67
C VAL A 137 -5.03 -6.54 8.25
N SER A 138 -6.15 -5.92 8.63
CA SER A 138 -7.50 -6.31 8.21
C SER A 138 -7.74 -6.15 6.71
N GLY A 139 -6.97 -5.29 6.03
CA GLY A 139 -7.20 -4.88 4.65
C GLY A 139 -8.43 -3.99 4.44
N SER A 140 -9.08 -3.53 5.52
CA SER A 140 -10.28 -2.68 5.47
C SER A 140 -9.99 -1.19 5.61
N GLU A 141 -8.78 -0.82 6.03
CA GLU A 141 -8.44 0.56 6.37
C GLU A 141 -7.04 0.89 5.89
N MET A 142 -6.84 2.14 5.49
CA MET A 142 -5.51 2.72 5.27
C MET A 142 -5.44 4.11 5.87
N ALA A 143 -4.32 4.44 6.49
CA ALA A 143 -4.09 5.76 7.07
C ALA A 143 -2.68 6.25 6.77
N GLY A 144 -2.50 7.55 6.62
CA GLY A 144 -1.20 8.13 6.38
C GLY A 144 -1.25 9.63 6.14
N ILE A 145 -0.35 10.12 5.30
CA ILE A 145 -0.16 11.56 5.03
C ILE A 145 -0.25 11.82 3.54
N TRP A 146 -0.82 12.97 3.20
CA TRP A 146 -0.76 13.55 1.86
C TRP A 146 0.05 14.84 1.88
N THR A 147 0.67 15.17 0.76
CA THR A 147 1.33 16.46 0.50
C THR A 147 0.82 16.99 -0.83
N GLY A 148 0.21 18.17 -0.86
CA GLY A 148 -0.34 18.79 -2.06
C GLY A 148 0.44 20.03 -2.47
N TYR A 149 0.50 20.25 -3.78
CA TYR A 149 1.28 21.28 -4.44
C TYR A 149 0.33 22.16 -5.25
N ARG A 150 0.14 23.41 -4.81
CA ARG A 150 -0.72 24.39 -5.47
C ARG A 150 0.11 25.28 -6.38
N GLU A 151 0.22 24.88 -7.65
CA GLU A 151 1.05 25.59 -8.64
C GLU A 151 0.69 27.07 -8.79
N SER A 152 -0.60 27.43 -8.65
CA SER A 152 -1.06 28.82 -8.84
C SER A 152 -0.55 29.81 -7.80
N THR A 153 -0.23 29.35 -6.59
CA THR A 153 0.21 30.21 -5.47
C THR A 153 1.56 29.77 -4.90
N ASN A 154 2.13 28.68 -5.43
CA ASN A 154 3.37 28.06 -4.95
C ASN A 154 3.30 27.60 -3.48
N ASP A 155 2.12 27.15 -3.05
CA ASP A 155 1.91 26.66 -1.69
C ASP A 155 2.03 25.14 -1.60
N ILE A 156 2.63 24.67 -0.51
CA ILE A 156 2.67 23.26 -0.13
C ILE A 156 1.81 23.07 1.11
N GLU A 157 0.89 22.12 1.03
CA GLU A 157 0.02 21.74 2.13
C GLU A 157 0.20 20.26 2.44
N SER A 158 -0.06 19.86 3.68
CA SER A 158 -0.05 18.45 4.07
C SER A 158 -1.06 18.17 5.17
N GLY A 159 -1.52 16.93 5.26
CA GLY A 159 -2.43 16.52 6.31
C GLY A 159 -2.59 15.02 6.38
N THR A 160 -3.41 14.58 7.34
CA THR A 160 -3.76 13.18 7.47
C THR A 160 -4.68 12.73 6.33
N TRP A 161 -4.55 11.47 5.97
CA TRP A 161 -5.37 10.85 4.94
C TRP A 161 -5.86 9.48 5.42
N ASN A 162 -7.18 9.33 5.55
CA ASN A 162 -7.81 8.11 6.05
C ASN A 162 -8.72 7.51 4.99
N TRP A 163 -8.63 6.20 4.80
CA TRP A 163 -9.36 5.44 3.80
C TRP A 163 -10.03 4.26 4.48
N ILE A 164 -11.33 4.10 4.25
CA ILE A 164 -12.14 3.02 4.82
C ILE A 164 -12.79 2.27 3.67
N ARG A 165 -12.57 0.96 3.61
CA ARG A 165 -13.13 0.11 2.56
C ARG A 165 -14.63 -0.04 2.78
N ARG A 166 -15.42 0.12 1.71
CA ARG A 166 -16.80 -0.32 1.74
C ARG A 166 -16.86 -1.84 1.58
N SER A 167 -17.57 -2.48 2.51
CA SER A 167 -17.95 -3.89 2.47
C SER A 167 -18.60 -4.26 1.15
#